data_AF-A0A8X7THP6-F1
#
_entry.id   AF-A0A8X7THP6-F1
#
_cell.length_a   1.000
_cell.length_b   1.000
_cell.length_c   1.000
_cell.angle_alpha   90.00
_cell.angle_beta   90.00
_cell.angle_gamma   90.00
#
_symmetry.space_group_name_H-M   'P 1'
#
loop_
_entity.id
_entity.type
_entity.pdbx_description
1 polymer ?
#
loop_
_entity_poly.entity_id
_entity_poly.type
_entity_poly.pdbx_seq_one_letter_code
_entity_poly.pdbx_strand_id
1 'polypeptide(L)'
;MQLVGTWGQLLFPKPWKEFRLWYDEHKSNGKKPFLDGMVTNGWYKKLGERIWTPWFIKFIHSRGYFNIYTNFQNERALSVSHRDAGVNYGKTAGPDSQLLNRSSIGSDFLKLQPLSSLKWYDYCFSEVVPGRAVRNLNELGTVLPSVQREGTIVLVSLFDAEEMFIRNLLCHFEKLNTRNHIFIGPASELLYDLSRRGHPVIDADMLSKTSYSNSVKEAMGNAYVVEKCLELGYSTWVLSSNALLVDEGLLHDRIRSGYDFYIGESSGVLVVRSSSVTQKVWSNDVVDSIVSSATKNKGLDFVHVVKEVVELKGKMIKTVEMMSIGENTNTNTLFGDGKPVVYWSREVDSSIIRTKLEELNFWLVDDDLSCKAVVCHSSLR
;
A
#
# COMPACT_ATOMS: atom_id res chain seq x y z
N MET A 1 7.28 0.86 -4.36
CA MET A 1 8.59 1.31 -3.82
C MET A 1 9.29 2.38 -4.63
N GLN A 2 9.81 3.43 -4.00
CA GLN A 2 10.66 4.44 -4.66
C GLN A 2 12.15 4.23 -4.34
N LEU A 3 13.02 4.18 -5.35
CA LEU A 3 14.48 4.06 -5.18
C LEU A 3 15.21 4.98 -6.16
N VAL A 4 16.44 5.36 -5.79
CA VAL A 4 17.19 6.42 -6.48
C VAL A 4 18.57 5.95 -6.98
N GLY A 5 18.97 6.42 -8.16
CA GLY A 5 20.39 6.45 -8.54
C GLY A 5 21.12 7.50 -7.70
N THR A 6 22.43 7.34 -7.45
CA THR A 6 23.15 8.13 -6.43
C THR A 6 24.34 8.93 -6.96
N TRP A 7 24.56 8.88 -8.26
CA TRP A 7 25.59 9.65 -8.96
C TRP A 7 24.93 10.78 -9.75
N GLY A 8 25.52 11.98 -9.70
CA GLY A 8 25.08 13.14 -10.48
C GLY A 8 23.79 13.80 -9.99
N GLN A 9 23.33 13.51 -8.77
CA GLN A 9 22.13 14.11 -8.20
C GLN A 9 22.43 15.47 -7.57
N LEU A 10 21.53 16.43 -7.76
CA LEU A 10 21.49 17.65 -6.97
C LEU A 10 20.64 17.40 -5.72
N LEU A 11 21.29 17.38 -4.56
CA LEU A 11 20.63 17.14 -3.29
C LEU A 11 20.27 18.47 -2.63
N PHE A 12 18.98 18.68 -2.37
CA PHE A 12 18.53 19.89 -1.67
C PHE A 12 18.99 19.87 -0.21
N PRO A 13 19.34 21.02 0.39
CA PRO A 13 19.92 21.07 1.74
C PRO A 13 19.05 20.44 2.83
N LYS A 14 17.72 20.60 2.77
CA LYS A 14 16.79 20.05 3.77
C LYS A 14 16.76 18.51 3.75
N PRO A 15 16.46 17.84 2.61
CA PRO A 15 16.56 16.38 2.52
C PRO A 15 17.95 15.84 2.84
N TRP A 16 19.03 16.54 2.47
CA TRP A 16 20.38 16.10 2.81
C TRP A 16 20.66 16.13 4.31
N LYS A 17 20.25 17.20 5.01
CA LYS A 17 20.37 17.29 6.47
C LYS A 17 19.57 16.16 7.15
N GLU A 18 18.36 15.90 6.66
CA GLU A 18 17.53 14.80 7.16
C GLU A 18 18.21 13.44 7.00
N PHE A 19 18.76 13.16 5.82
CA PHE A 19 19.54 11.95 5.57
C PHE A 19 20.75 11.85 6.51
N ARG A 20 21.50 12.94 6.71
CA ARG A 20 22.69 12.92 7.58
C ARG A 20 22.35 12.56 9.02
N LEU A 21 21.28 13.12 9.57
CA LEU A 21 20.80 12.78 10.91
C LEU A 21 20.34 11.32 10.98
N TRP A 22 19.51 10.89 10.02
CA TRP A 22 19.04 9.51 9.94
C TRP A 22 20.22 8.51 9.82
N TYR A 23 21.21 8.83 8.99
CA TYR A 23 22.42 8.02 8.79
C TYR A 23 23.20 7.83 10.08
N ASP A 24 23.48 8.92 10.80
CA ASP A 24 24.33 8.86 11.99
C ASP A 24 23.63 8.06 13.10
N GLU A 25 22.33 8.25 13.29
CA GLU A 25 21.48 7.49 14.23
C GLU A 25 21.44 5.99 13.89
N HIS A 26 21.13 5.65 12.64
CA HIS A 26 20.98 4.24 12.24
C HIS A 26 22.31 3.49 12.30
N LYS A 27 23.39 4.17 11.89
CA LYS A 27 24.72 3.59 11.94
C LYS A 27 25.22 3.39 13.38
N SER A 28 24.95 4.33 14.30
CA SER A 28 25.31 4.14 15.72
C SER A 28 24.52 3.01 16.37
N ASN A 29 23.29 2.78 15.92
CA ASN A 29 22.43 1.69 16.40
C ASN A 29 22.74 0.33 15.75
N GLY A 30 23.84 0.22 14.99
CA GLY A 30 24.29 -1.04 14.37
C GLY A 30 23.39 -1.53 13.24
N LYS A 31 22.46 -0.70 12.74
CA LYS A 31 21.58 -1.06 11.61
C LYS A 31 22.38 -1.21 10.32
N LYS A 32 21.78 -1.89 9.34
CA LYS A 32 22.38 -2.10 8.02
C LYS A 32 21.45 -1.57 6.93
N PRO A 33 21.96 -0.90 5.90
CA PRO A 33 21.13 -0.26 4.88
C PRO A 33 20.77 -1.22 3.74
N PHE A 34 20.51 -2.48 4.04
CA PHE A 34 20.27 -3.49 3.01
C PHE A 34 18.77 -3.60 2.72
N LEU A 35 18.45 -3.63 1.43
CA LEU A 35 17.12 -3.92 0.91
C LEU A 35 17.24 -5.17 0.06
N ASP A 36 16.46 -6.20 0.40
CA ASP A 36 16.45 -7.44 -0.36
C ASP A 36 15.80 -7.21 -1.74
N GLY A 37 16.15 -8.02 -2.73
CA GLY A 37 15.56 -7.94 -4.07
C GLY A 37 16.02 -6.77 -4.96
N MET A 38 16.87 -5.87 -4.46
CA MET A 38 17.49 -4.85 -5.31
C MET A 38 18.45 -5.46 -6.35
N VAL A 39 18.36 -4.98 -7.59
CA VAL A 39 19.20 -5.38 -8.75
C VAL A 39 20.65 -4.91 -8.63
N THR A 40 21.02 -4.22 -7.54
CA THR A 40 22.32 -3.57 -7.41
C THR A 40 23.48 -4.55 -7.55
N ASN A 41 24.19 -4.36 -8.67
CA ASN A 41 25.50 -4.86 -9.06
C ASN A 41 26.51 -5.00 -7.91
N GLY A 42 27.47 -5.92 -8.05
CA GLY A 42 28.35 -6.41 -7.00
C GLY A 42 29.11 -5.38 -6.15
N TRP A 43 29.20 -4.09 -6.53
CA TRP A 43 29.76 -3.05 -5.66
C TRP A 43 28.89 -2.77 -4.42
N TYR A 44 27.55 -2.81 -4.56
CA TYR A 44 26.63 -2.57 -3.45
C TYR A 44 26.81 -3.62 -2.35
N LYS A 45 26.98 -4.89 -2.75
CA LYS A 45 27.28 -6.00 -1.84
C LYS A 45 28.72 -5.98 -1.33
N LYS A 46 29.68 -5.60 -2.18
CA LYS A 46 31.12 -5.61 -1.84
C LYS A 46 31.52 -4.48 -0.89
N LEU A 47 31.04 -3.26 -1.12
CA LEU A 47 31.36 -2.09 -0.30
C LEU A 47 30.34 -1.89 0.82
N GLY A 48 29.09 -2.32 0.59
CA GLY A 48 28.05 -2.38 1.61
C GLY A 48 27.92 -1.10 2.42
N GLU A 49 27.87 -1.28 3.74
CA GLU A 49 27.68 -0.19 4.70
C GLU A 49 28.85 0.80 4.82
N ARG A 50 30.01 0.53 4.19
CA ARG A 50 31.22 1.36 4.33
C ARG A 50 31.11 2.70 3.61
N ILE A 51 30.22 2.79 2.62
CA ILE A 51 29.98 3.99 1.82
C ILE A 51 28.56 4.48 2.04
N TRP A 52 28.33 5.78 1.88
CA TRP A 52 27.04 6.42 2.18
C TRP A 52 25.91 6.02 1.21
N THR A 53 26.25 5.43 0.06
CA THR A 53 25.31 5.20 -1.04
C THR A 53 24.18 4.22 -0.69
N PRO A 54 24.43 3.01 -0.14
CA PRO A 54 23.35 2.11 0.29
C PRO A 54 22.46 2.74 1.36
N TRP A 55 23.06 3.49 2.28
CA TRP A 55 22.32 4.21 3.31
C TRP A 55 21.38 5.25 2.73
N PHE A 56 21.83 6.00 1.73
CA PHE A 56 20.98 6.98 1.07
C PHE A 56 19.82 6.32 0.33
N ILE A 57 20.08 5.22 -0.39
CA ILE A 57 19.03 4.44 -1.06
C ILE A 57 18.00 3.94 -0.05
N LYS A 58 18.45 3.39 1.08
CA LYS A 58 17.57 2.93 2.16
C LYS A 58 16.75 4.07 2.78
N PHE A 59 17.36 5.23 3.01
CA PHE A 59 16.67 6.42 3.50
C PHE A 59 15.58 6.90 2.54
N ILE A 60 15.88 6.97 1.24
CA ILE A 60 14.89 7.36 0.24
C ILE A 60 13.74 6.36 0.19
N HIS A 61 14.05 5.07 0.27
CA HIS A 61 13.05 4.01 0.35
C HIS A 61 12.10 4.20 1.55
N SER A 62 12.62 4.47 2.75
CA SER A 62 11.77 4.65 3.94
C SER A 62 10.93 5.93 3.85
N ARG A 63 11.49 7.02 3.33
CA ARG A 63 10.78 8.30 3.14
C ARG A 63 9.85 8.34 1.93
N GLY A 64 9.95 7.37 1.02
CA GLY A 64 9.15 7.31 -0.21
C GLY A 64 9.46 8.44 -1.19
N TYR A 65 10.69 8.94 -1.20
CA TYR A 65 11.10 10.05 -2.08
C TYR A 65 11.31 9.57 -3.52
N PHE A 66 10.99 10.45 -4.47
CA PHE A 66 11.22 10.22 -5.90
C PHE A 66 12.36 11.09 -6.43
N ASN A 67 13.01 10.59 -7.49
CA ASN A 67 13.92 11.38 -8.29
C ASN A 67 13.23 11.98 -9.50
N ILE A 68 13.60 13.21 -9.83
CA ILE A 68 13.28 13.81 -11.11
C ILE A 68 14.47 13.54 -12.04
N TYR A 69 14.23 12.79 -13.10
CA TYR A 69 15.23 12.54 -14.14
C TYR A 69 14.99 13.47 -15.32
N THR A 70 16.07 13.99 -15.89
CA THR A 70 16.02 14.64 -17.19
C THR A 70 15.86 13.60 -18.28
N ASN A 71 14.86 13.75 -19.16
CA ASN A 71 14.66 12.88 -20.31
C ASN A 71 14.92 13.64 -21.61
N PHE A 72 16.18 13.96 -21.88
CA PHE A 72 16.56 14.58 -23.15
C PHE A 72 16.71 13.51 -24.24
N GLN A 73 16.32 13.85 -25.47
CA GLN A 73 16.45 12.94 -26.61
C GLN A 73 17.89 12.45 -26.79
N ASN A 74 18.03 11.17 -27.14
CA ASN A 74 19.30 10.47 -27.35
C ASN A 74 20.18 10.42 -26.08
N GLU A 75 19.55 10.30 -24.90
CA GLU A 75 20.25 10.16 -23.60
C GLU A 75 21.26 11.29 -23.33
N ARG A 76 20.98 12.48 -23.88
CA ARG A 76 21.82 13.65 -23.68
C ARG A 76 21.65 14.19 -22.26
N ALA A 77 22.62 14.94 -21.78
CA ALA A 77 22.56 15.57 -20.47
C ALA A 77 23.09 17.01 -20.50
N LEU A 78 22.66 17.80 -19.50
CA LEU A 78 23.16 19.16 -19.27
C LEU A 78 24.55 19.19 -18.62
N SER A 79 24.91 18.10 -17.93
CA SER A 79 26.20 17.89 -17.30
C SER A 79 26.56 16.43 -17.47
N VAL A 80 27.81 16.16 -17.86
CA VAL A 80 28.31 14.81 -18.11
C VAL A 80 29.63 14.62 -17.37
N SER A 81 29.73 13.50 -16.65
CA SER A 81 30.98 13.08 -16.02
C SER A 81 31.92 12.46 -17.04
N HIS A 82 33.23 12.70 -16.88
CA HIS A 82 34.26 11.96 -17.62
C HIS A 82 34.78 10.81 -16.76
N ARG A 83 34.84 9.62 -17.36
CA ARG A 83 35.48 8.44 -16.77
C ARG A 83 36.95 8.44 -17.10
N ASP A 84 37.71 9.09 -16.25
CA ASP A 84 39.17 9.04 -16.30
C ASP A 84 39.71 7.83 -15.54
N ALA A 85 40.92 7.41 -15.89
CA ALA A 85 41.63 6.38 -15.15
C ALA A 85 41.85 6.81 -13.69
N GLY A 86 41.56 5.92 -12.74
CA GLY A 86 41.66 6.20 -11.31
C GLY A 86 41.21 5.03 -10.44
N VAL A 87 40.85 5.33 -9.19
CA VAL A 87 40.55 4.33 -8.14
C VAL A 87 39.48 3.31 -8.56
N ASN A 88 38.51 3.72 -9.38
CA ASN A 88 37.39 2.87 -9.81
C ASN A 88 37.49 2.38 -11.26
N TYR A 89 38.41 2.93 -12.07
CA TYR A 89 38.53 2.61 -13.49
C TYR A 89 40.01 2.48 -13.88
N GLY A 90 40.43 1.32 -14.38
CA GLY A 90 41.83 1.10 -14.80
C GLY A 90 42.23 1.82 -16.09
N LYS A 91 41.29 2.48 -16.78
CA LYS A 91 41.54 3.22 -18.02
C LYS A 91 40.55 4.37 -18.19
N THR A 92 40.98 5.40 -18.91
CA THR A 92 40.10 6.48 -19.36
C THR A 92 39.16 5.97 -20.45
N ALA A 93 37.87 6.23 -20.29
CA ALA A 93 36.80 5.87 -21.23
C ALA A 93 36.09 7.10 -21.83
N GLY A 94 36.43 8.32 -21.37
CA GLY A 94 35.83 9.56 -21.86
C GLY A 94 34.47 9.86 -21.21
N PRO A 95 33.60 10.64 -21.86
CA PRO A 95 32.32 11.06 -21.28
C PRO A 95 31.33 9.89 -21.14
N ASP A 96 30.58 9.88 -20.03
CA ASP A 96 29.57 8.85 -19.75
C ASP A 96 28.32 8.93 -20.62
N SER A 97 28.02 10.11 -21.17
CA SER A 97 26.90 10.35 -22.08
C SER A 97 27.19 11.54 -22.99
N GLN A 98 26.25 11.90 -23.86
CA GLN A 98 26.45 13.04 -24.78
C GLN A 98 25.98 14.35 -24.12
N LEU A 99 26.82 15.38 -24.18
CA LEU A 99 26.43 16.71 -23.72
C LEU A 99 25.42 17.34 -24.69
N LEU A 100 24.42 18.03 -24.15
CA LEU A 100 23.44 18.74 -24.96
C LEU A 100 24.08 19.95 -25.67
N ASN A 101 23.92 20.05 -26.99
CA ASN A 101 24.50 21.14 -27.79
C ASN A 101 23.64 22.40 -27.69
N ARG A 102 24.27 23.58 -27.57
CA ARG A 102 23.64 24.90 -27.49
C ARG A 102 22.73 25.20 -28.69
N SER A 103 23.05 24.68 -29.87
CA SER A 103 22.23 24.83 -31.08
C SER A 103 20.90 24.07 -31.03
N SER A 104 20.72 23.16 -30.07
CA SER A 104 19.49 22.35 -29.90
C SER A 104 18.58 22.83 -28.76
N ILE A 105 18.87 23.99 -28.16
CA ILE A 105 18.11 24.57 -27.05
C ILE A 105 17.14 25.61 -27.62
N GLY A 106 15.88 25.23 -27.80
CA GLY A 106 14.80 26.18 -28.11
C GLY A 106 14.49 27.11 -26.92
N SER A 107 13.78 28.21 -27.17
CA SER A 107 13.40 29.19 -26.14
C SER A 107 12.57 28.60 -24.99
N ASP A 108 11.89 27.47 -25.21
CA ASP A 108 11.07 26.77 -24.21
C ASP A 108 11.79 25.61 -23.49
N PHE A 109 13.08 25.40 -23.72
CA PHE A 109 13.83 24.24 -23.21
C PHE A 109 13.86 24.13 -21.67
N LEU A 110 13.81 25.25 -20.95
CA LEU A 110 13.80 25.29 -19.48
C LEU A 110 12.39 25.39 -18.87
N LYS A 111 11.33 25.27 -19.68
CA LYS A 111 9.96 25.19 -19.13
C LYS A 111 9.78 23.86 -18.43
N LEU A 112 9.98 23.87 -17.11
CA LEU A 112 9.66 22.74 -16.25
C LEU A 112 8.15 22.55 -16.22
N GLN A 113 7.72 21.35 -16.57
CA GLN A 113 6.33 20.93 -16.43
C GLN A 113 5.96 20.84 -14.94
N PRO A 114 4.72 21.16 -14.54
CA PRO A 114 4.29 20.99 -13.16
C PRO A 114 4.38 19.51 -12.77
N LEU A 115 4.75 19.22 -11.53
CA LEU A 115 4.91 17.85 -11.01
C LEU A 115 3.67 16.97 -11.24
N SER A 116 2.48 17.56 -11.23
CA SER A 116 1.19 16.89 -11.50
C SER A 116 1.04 16.38 -12.93
N SER A 117 1.85 16.87 -13.87
CA SER A 117 1.83 16.46 -15.28
C SER A 117 2.96 15.50 -15.65
N LEU A 118 3.92 15.30 -14.74
CA LEU A 118 4.99 14.34 -14.94
C LEU A 118 4.46 12.94 -14.65
N LYS A 119 4.96 11.94 -15.39
CA LYS A 119 4.73 10.53 -15.07
C LYS A 119 5.66 10.11 -13.94
N TRP A 120 5.12 9.40 -12.97
CA TRP A 120 5.88 8.88 -11.84
C TRP A 120 6.03 7.38 -12.00
N TYR A 121 7.20 6.86 -11.66
CA TYR A 121 7.49 5.44 -11.75
C TYR A 121 8.11 4.98 -10.44
N ASP A 122 7.70 3.80 -10.01
CA ASP A 122 8.34 3.09 -8.91
C ASP A 122 9.67 2.45 -9.37
N TYR A 123 10.40 1.85 -8.44
CA TYR A 123 11.66 1.17 -8.75
C TYR A 123 11.53 0.06 -9.81
N CYS A 124 10.37 -0.57 -9.87
CA CYS A 124 10.06 -1.64 -10.81
C CYS A 124 9.51 -1.11 -12.13
N PHE A 125 9.63 0.20 -12.38
CA PHE A 125 9.13 0.91 -13.56
C PHE A 125 7.61 0.77 -13.78
N SER A 126 6.85 0.48 -12.73
CA SER A 126 5.39 0.59 -12.76
C SER A 126 4.98 2.05 -12.56
N GLU A 127 4.02 2.52 -13.35
CA GLU A 127 3.50 3.88 -13.23
C GLU A 127 2.79 4.07 -11.88
N VAL A 128 3.11 5.19 -11.22
CA VAL A 128 2.51 5.62 -9.96
C VAL A 128 1.67 6.85 -10.24
N VAL A 129 0.44 6.88 -9.72
CA VAL A 129 -0.47 8.02 -9.87
C VAL A 129 -0.67 8.65 -8.48
N PRO A 130 0.11 9.68 -8.12
CA PRO A 130 0.03 10.33 -6.81
C PRO A 130 -1.23 11.18 -6.67
N GLY A 131 -1.66 11.39 -5.43
CA GLY A 131 -2.75 12.32 -5.08
C GLY A 131 -4.15 11.80 -5.38
N ARG A 132 -4.32 10.48 -5.58
CA ARG A 132 -5.63 9.85 -5.72
C ARG A 132 -6.33 9.81 -4.37
N ALA A 133 -7.13 10.82 -4.08
CA ALA A 133 -7.93 10.93 -2.87
C ALA A 133 -9.37 11.27 -3.22
N VAL A 134 -10.29 10.39 -2.87
CA VAL A 134 -11.74 10.57 -3.03
C VAL A 134 -12.27 11.37 -1.84
N ARG A 135 -12.94 12.49 -2.13
CA ARG A 135 -13.51 13.39 -1.11
C ARG A 135 -15.03 13.53 -1.21
N ASN A 136 -15.67 12.91 -2.19
CA ASN A 136 -17.11 12.88 -2.33
C ASN A 136 -17.56 11.63 -3.11
N LEU A 137 -18.84 11.30 -3.04
CA LEU A 137 -19.39 10.09 -3.65
C LEU A 137 -19.32 10.09 -5.18
N ASN A 138 -19.30 11.27 -5.83
CA ASN A 138 -19.23 11.34 -7.29
C ASN A 138 -17.85 10.90 -7.82
N GLU A 139 -16.79 11.21 -7.07
CA GLU A 139 -15.42 10.80 -7.40
C GLU A 139 -15.22 9.28 -7.33
N LEU A 140 -15.96 8.56 -6.47
CA LEU A 140 -15.89 7.09 -6.40
C LEU A 140 -16.14 6.43 -7.76
N GLY A 141 -17.14 6.93 -8.51
CA GLY A 141 -17.48 6.39 -9.83
C GLY A 141 -16.34 6.50 -10.85
N THR A 142 -15.40 7.43 -10.64
CA THR A 142 -14.24 7.61 -11.51
C THR A 142 -13.01 6.84 -11.03
N VAL A 143 -12.84 6.70 -9.71
CA VAL A 143 -11.67 6.05 -9.12
C VAL A 143 -11.80 4.52 -9.14
N LEU A 144 -12.96 3.96 -8.79
CA LEU A 144 -13.14 2.50 -8.71
C LEU A 144 -12.81 1.76 -10.02
N PRO A 145 -13.20 2.24 -11.22
CA PRO A 145 -12.81 1.60 -12.48
C PRO A 145 -11.29 1.59 -12.73
N SER A 146 -10.55 2.57 -12.18
CA SER A 146 -9.09 2.64 -12.31
C SER A 146 -8.34 1.71 -11.34
N VAL A 147 -9.03 1.22 -10.32
CA VAL A 147 -8.46 0.38 -9.25
C VAL A 147 -8.79 -1.10 -9.46
N GLN A 148 -9.97 -1.43 -10.01
CA GLN A 148 -10.39 -2.82 -10.17
C GLN A 148 -9.39 -3.68 -10.96
N ARG A 149 -9.28 -4.95 -10.57
CA ARG A 149 -8.61 -5.99 -11.36
C ARG A 149 -9.52 -7.20 -11.41
N GLU A 150 -9.77 -7.71 -12.61
CA GLU A 150 -10.65 -8.86 -12.85
C GLU A 150 -12.03 -8.71 -12.17
N GLY A 151 -12.55 -7.47 -12.15
CA GLY A 151 -13.83 -7.15 -11.53
C GLY A 151 -13.83 -7.24 -9.99
N THR A 152 -12.66 -7.22 -9.34
CA THR A 152 -12.52 -7.28 -7.87
C THR A 152 -11.76 -6.07 -7.34
N ILE A 153 -12.25 -5.50 -6.24
CA ILE A 153 -11.64 -4.40 -5.49
C ILE A 153 -11.42 -4.83 -4.04
N VAL A 154 -10.23 -4.57 -3.50
CA VAL A 154 -9.89 -4.79 -2.09
C VAL A 154 -10.01 -3.46 -1.35
N LEU A 155 -11.09 -3.31 -0.57
CA LEU A 155 -11.31 -2.16 0.30
C LEU A 155 -10.64 -2.41 1.64
N VAL A 156 -9.73 -1.54 2.07
CA VAL A 156 -9.05 -1.65 3.36
C VAL A 156 -9.47 -0.50 4.27
N SER A 157 -10.09 -0.84 5.40
CA SER A 157 -10.44 0.12 6.44
C SER A 157 -9.22 0.47 7.29
N LEU A 158 -8.94 1.77 7.45
CA LEU A 158 -7.87 2.34 8.26
C LEU A 158 -8.38 2.89 9.60
N PHE A 159 -9.65 2.64 9.95
CA PHE A 159 -10.20 3.08 11.22
C PHE A 159 -9.52 2.35 12.38
N ASP A 160 -9.12 3.13 13.39
CA ASP A 160 -8.36 2.68 14.57
C ASP A 160 -7.09 1.88 14.24
N ALA A 161 -6.54 2.07 13.04
CA ALA A 161 -5.37 1.34 12.58
C ALA A 161 -4.07 1.97 13.11
N GLU A 162 -3.18 1.14 13.66
CA GLU A 162 -1.81 1.56 13.92
C GLU A 162 -0.97 1.55 12.65
N GLU A 163 -0.17 2.61 12.46
CA GLU A 163 0.63 2.80 11.25
C GLU A 163 1.50 1.58 10.93
N MET A 164 2.09 0.94 11.94
CA MET A 164 2.99 -0.20 11.75
C MET A 164 2.32 -1.39 11.05
N PHE A 165 1.05 -1.66 11.32
CA PHE A 165 0.30 -2.75 10.67
C PHE A 165 -0.06 -2.40 9.23
N ILE A 166 -0.42 -1.14 8.97
CA ILE A 166 -0.70 -0.65 7.62
C ILE A 166 0.54 -0.69 6.75
N ARG A 167 1.69 -0.25 7.28
CA ARG A 167 2.98 -0.35 6.59
C ARG A 167 3.34 -1.81 6.29
N ASN A 168 3.10 -2.72 7.25
CA ASN A 168 3.29 -4.15 7.03
C ASN A 168 2.37 -4.70 5.92
N LEU A 169 1.08 -4.33 5.93
CA LEU A 169 0.12 -4.72 4.91
C LEU A 169 0.54 -4.26 3.51
N LEU A 170 1.04 -3.04 3.36
CA LEU A 170 1.56 -2.55 2.08
C LEU A 170 2.68 -3.44 1.53
N CYS A 171 3.59 -3.90 2.39
CA CYS A 171 4.66 -4.81 1.98
C CYS A 171 4.11 -6.17 1.53
N HIS A 172 3.02 -6.65 2.15
CA HIS A 172 2.32 -7.85 1.68
C HIS A 172 1.65 -7.62 0.34
N PHE A 173 0.98 -6.48 0.12
CA PHE A 173 0.40 -6.14 -1.19
C PHE A 173 1.47 -6.04 -2.28
N GLU A 174 2.63 -5.44 -1.98
CA GLU A 174 3.77 -5.42 -2.90
C GLU A 174 4.29 -6.84 -3.16
N LYS A 175 4.41 -7.70 -2.15
CA LYS A 175 4.85 -9.09 -2.30
C LYS A 175 3.86 -9.95 -3.10
N LEU A 176 2.56 -9.75 -2.91
CA LEU A 176 1.47 -10.50 -3.56
C LEU A 176 1.06 -9.92 -4.93
N ASN A 177 1.57 -8.73 -5.29
CA ASN A 177 1.15 -7.98 -6.47
C ASN A 177 -0.34 -7.55 -6.43
N THR A 178 -0.88 -7.32 -5.24
CA THR A 178 -2.26 -6.86 -5.02
C THR A 178 -2.35 -5.36 -5.30
N ARG A 179 -2.63 -5.00 -6.55
CA ARG A 179 -2.72 -3.60 -7.01
C ARG A 179 -4.13 -3.01 -6.95
N ASN A 180 -5.14 -3.87 -6.84
CA ASN A 180 -6.56 -3.53 -6.86
C ASN A 180 -7.10 -3.17 -5.48
N HIS A 181 -6.34 -2.43 -4.70
CA HIS A 181 -6.73 -2.00 -3.36
C HIS A 181 -7.09 -0.51 -3.31
N ILE A 182 -7.96 -0.15 -2.39
CA ILE A 182 -8.28 1.24 -2.02
C ILE A 182 -8.43 1.34 -0.51
N PHE A 183 -7.85 2.38 0.08
CA PHE A 183 -7.91 2.63 1.52
C PHE A 183 -9.05 3.57 1.86
N ILE A 184 -9.69 3.37 3.01
CA ILE A 184 -10.69 4.30 3.55
C ILE A 184 -10.41 4.56 5.02
N GLY A 185 -10.48 5.81 5.43
CA GLY A 185 -10.22 6.16 6.83
C GLY A 185 -10.50 7.63 7.14
N PRO A 186 -10.34 8.02 8.41
CA PRO A 186 -10.45 9.42 8.82
C PRO A 186 -9.29 10.25 8.24
N ALA A 187 -9.53 11.55 8.09
CA ALA A 187 -8.53 12.49 7.63
C ALA A 187 -7.31 12.46 8.58
N SER A 188 -6.18 11.99 8.06
CA SER A 188 -4.96 11.77 8.85
C SER A 188 -3.72 11.91 7.96
N GLU A 189 -2.57 12.18 8.59
CA GLU A 189 -1.30 12.27 7.87
C GLU A 189 -0.97 10.95 7.17
N LEU A 190 -1.28 9.81 7.79
CA LEU A 190 -1.10 8.48 7.20
C LEU A 190 -1.93 8.31 5.91
N LEU A 191 -3.22 8.66 5.94
CA LEU A 191 -4.11 8.56 4.78
C LEU A 191 -3.59 9.41 3.61
N TYR A 192 -3.20 10.65 3.87
CA TYR A 192 -2.67 11.52 2.82
C TYR A 192 -1.26 11.12 2.37
N ASP A 193 -0.45 10.54 3.24
CA ASP A 193 0.85 9.96 2.87
C ASP A 193 0.69 8.81 1.87
N LEU A 194 -0.26 7.90 2.12
CA LEU A 194 -0.62 6.83 1.18
C LEU A 194 -1.00 7.41 -0.20
N SER A 195 -1.84 8.45 -0.20
CA SER A 195 -2.23 9.13 -1.44
C SER A 195 -1.04 9.75 -2.19
N ARG A 196 -0.14 10.44 -1.48
CA ARG A 196 1.08 11.03 -2.07
C ARG A 196 2.02 9.97 -2.64
N ARG A 197 2.06 8.78 -2.02
CA ARG A 197 2.83 7.62 -2.50
C ARG A 197 2.13 6.88 -3.66
N GLY A 198 0.91 7.28 -4.01
CA GLY A 198 0.16 6.79 -5.16
C GLY A 198 -0.86 5.70 -4.87
N HIS A 199 -1.12 5.39 -3.60
CA HIS A 199 -2.22 4.52 -3.22
C HIS A 199 -3.54 5.30 -3.30
N PRO A 200 -4.61 4.72 -3.87
CA PRO A 200 -5.90 5.40 -3.90
C PRO A 200 -6.50 5.36 -2.49
N VAL A 201 -7.02 6.51 -2.04
CA VAL A 201 -7.60 6.65 -0.70
C VAL A 201 -8.97 7.31 -0.74
N ILE A 202 -9.77 7.07 0.29
CA ILE A 202 -11.08 7.68 0.51
C ILE A 202 -11.05 8.37 1.87
N ASP A 203 -11.33 9.67 1.85
CA ASP A 203 -11.47 10.48 3.05
C ASP A 203 -12.89 10.34 3.62
N ALA A 204 -13.04 9.47 4.62
CA ALA A 204 -14.34 9.13 5.18
C ALA A 204 -14.99 10.30 5.95
N ASP A 205 -14.20 11.26 6.43
CA ASP A 205 -14.72 12.46 7.09
C ASP A 205 -15.43 13.39 6.12
N MET A 206 -15.03 13.35 4.83
CA MET A 206 -15.69 14.12 3.77
C MET A 206 -16.96 13.44 3.23
N LEU A 207 -17.11 12.13 3.45
CA LEU A 207 -18.29 11.36 3.05
C LEU A 207 -19.40 11.32 4.10
N SER A 208 -19.10 11.72 5.33
CA SER A 208 -19.99 11.56 6.48
C SER A 208 -20.18 12.88 7.23
N LYS A 209 -21.20 12.93 8.08
CA LYS A 209 -21.41 14.09 8.96
C LYS A 209 -20.33 14.06 10.05
N THR A 210 -19.76 15.23 10.35
CA THR A 210 -18.73 15.39 11.39
C THR A 210 -19.17 14.92 12.78
N SER A 211 -20.48 14.90 13.05
CA SER A 211 -21.07 14.45 14.32
C SER A 211 -21.06 12.95 14.56
N TYR A 212 -20.81 12.12 13.53
CA TYR A 212 -20.82 10.67 13.67
C TYR A 212 -19.55 10.15 14.36
N SER A 213 -19.69 9.08 15.15
CA SER A 213 -18.54 8.37 15.70
C SER A 213 -17.76 7.66 14.60
N ASN A 214 -16.47 7.40 14.83
CA ASN A 214 -15.61 6.68 13.88
C ASN A 214 -16.22 5.35 13.41
N SER A 215 -16.81 4.57 14.33
CA SER A 215 -17.51 3.32 13.99
C SER A 215 -18.66 3.52 12.99
N VAL A 216 -19.43 4.61 13.12
CA VAL A 216 -20.53 4.93 12.21
C VAL A 216 -19.99 5.42 10.88
N LYS A 217 -18.92 6.24 10.89
CA LYS A 217 -18.26 6.71 9.67
C LYS A 217 -17.65 5.55 8.88
N GLU A 218 -17.01 4.60 9.57
CA GLU A 218 -16.48 3.37 9.00
C GLU A 218 -17.58 2.55 8.34
N ALA A 219 -18.64 2.26 9.09
CA ALA A 219 -19.74 1.45 8.59
C ALA A 219 -20.44 2.10 7.38
N MET A 220 -20.71 3.41 7.47
CA MET A 220 -21.30 4.20 6.39
C MET A 220 -20.40 4.23 5.16
N GLY A 221 -19.11 4.58 5.33
CA GLY A 221 -18.14 4.66 4.23
C GLY A 221 -17.95 3.33 3.53
N ASN A 222 -17.74 2.25 4.28
CA ASN A 222 -17.59 0.91 3.73
C ASN A 222 -18.85 0.45 2.99
N ALA A 223 -20.04 0.70 3.56
CA ALA A 223 -21.31 0.34 2.93
C ALA A 223 -21.52 1.04 1.59
N TYR A 224 -21.24 2.35 1.51
CA TYR A 224 -21.35 3.12 0.26
C TYR A 224 -20.33 2.68 -0.80
N VAL A 225 -19.11 2.33 -0.41
CA VAL A 225 -18.12 1.82 -1.36
C VAL A 225 -18.57 0.47 -1.91
N VAL A 226 -19.06 -0.43 -1.05
CA VAL A 226 -19.60 -1.73 -1.51
C VAL A 226 -20.78 -1.52 -2.44
N GLU A 227 -21.73 -0.64 -2.10
CA GLU A 227 -22.85 -0.28 -2.95
C GLU A 227 -22.37 0.21 -4.32
N LYS A 228 -21.43 1.15 -4.34
CA LYS A 228 -20.92 1.72 -5.59
C LYS A 228 -20.16 0.70 -6.44
N CYS A 229 -19.40 -0.20 -5.81
CA CYS A 229 -18.79 -1.33 -6.50
C CYS A 229 -19.84 -2.24 -7.14
N LEU A 230 -20.90 -2.59 -6.41
CA LEU A 230 -21.99 -3.43 -6.92
C LEU A 230 -22.72 -2.77 -8.09
N GLU A 231 -23.01 -1.47 -8.03
CA GLU A 231 -23.58 -0.71 -9.17
C GLU A 231 -22.71 -0.80 -10.42
N LEU A 232 -21.38 -0.76 -10.26
CA LEU A 232 -20.41 -0.85 -11.35
C LEU A 232 -20.10 -2.30 -11.77
N GLY A 233 -20.70 -3.28 -11.09
CA GLY A 233 -20.51 -4.71 -11.37
C GLY A 233 -19.25 -5.32 -10.75
N TYR A 234 -18.61 -4.67 -9.80
CA TYR A 234 -17.40 -5.15 -9.12
C TYR A 234 -17.70 -5.89 -7.81
N SER A 235 -16.98 -6.99 -7.58
CA SER A 235 -16.93 -7.66 -6.28
C SER A 235 -16.00 -6.92 -5.34
N THR A 236 -16.31 -6.92 -4.04
CA THR A 236 -15.52 -6.18 -3.04
C THR A 236 -15.05 -7.12 -1.94
N TRP A 237 -13.76 -7.06 -1.63
CA TRP A 237 -13.17 -7.68 -0.45
C TRP A 237 -12.88 -6.56 0.55
N VAL A 238 -13.64 -6.52 1.63
CA VAL A 238 -13.44 -5.55 2.71
C VAL A 238 -12.55 -6.19 3.76
N LEU A 239 -11.40 -5.58 4.02
CA LEU A 239 -10.46 -5.95 5.06
C LEU A 239 -10.47 -4.88 6.16
N SER A 240 -10.62 -5.29 7.41
CA SER A 240 -10.48 -4.41 8.57
C SER A 240 -9.00 -4.09 8.83
N SER A 241 -8.75 -3.08 9.67
CA SER A 241 -7.40 -2.66 10.06
C SER A 241 -6.60 -3.73 10.81
N ASN A 242 -7.28 -4.73 11.37
CA ASN A 242 -6.73 -5.87 12.10
C ASN A 242 -6.73 -7.17 11.28
N ALA A 243 -6.81 -7.08 9.95
CA ALA A 243 -6.70 -8.20 9.03
C ALA A 243 -5.51 -8.02 8.06
N LEU A 244 -4.76 -9.09 7.85
CA LEU A 244 -3.59 -9.14 6.98
C LEU A 244 -3.76 -10.24 5.94
N LEU A 245 -3.90 -9.85 4.67
CA LEU A 245 -3.93 -10.78 3.55
C LEU A 245 -2.51 -11.34 3.31
N VAL A 246 -2.35 -12.65 3.46
CA VAL A 246 -1.05 -13.35 3.30
C VAL A 246 -1.00 -14.24 2.07
N ASP A 247 -2.17 -14.65 1.54
CA ASP A 247 -2.28 -15.42 0.30
C ASP A 247 -3.60 -15.09 -0.43
N GLU A 248 -3.49 -14.31 -1.51
CA GLU A 248 -4.61 -13.90 -2.36
C GLU A 248 -5.22 -15.06 -3.14
N GLY A 249 -4.40 -15.99 -3.64
CA GLY A 249 -4.85 -17.11 -4.47
C GLY A 249 -5.66 -18.11 -3.64
N LEU A 250 -5.19 -18.41 -2.44
CA LEU A 250 -5.91 -19.26 -1.50
C LEU A 250 -7.24 -18.64 -1.05
N LEU A 251 -7.30 -17.32 -0.87
CA LEU A 251 -8.57 -16.64 -0.56
C LEU A 251 -9.56 -16.85 -1.69
N HIS A 252 -9.10 -16.62 -2.93
CA HIS A 252 -9.88 -16.79 -4.14
C HIS A 252 -10.44 -18.22 -4.28
N ASP A 253 -9.61 -19.24 -4.00
CA ASP A 253 -10.03 -20.64 -4.04
C ASP A 253 -11.13 -20.96 -3.01
N ARG A 254 -11.01 -20.41 -1.79
CA ARG A 254 -12.02 -20.61 -0.72
C ARG A 254 -13.36 -19.94 -1.03
N ILE A 255 -13.36 -18.82 -1.76
CA ILE A 255 -14.56 -18.06 -2.15
C ILE A 255 -15.15 -18.47 -3.51
N ARG A 256 -14.65 -19.55 -4.12
CA ARG A 256 -15.14 -20.04 -5.43
C ARG A 256 -16.55 -20.64 -5.39
N SER A 257 -17.06 -20.95 -4.19
CA SER A 257 -18.24 -21.78 -3.94
C SER A 257 -19.62 -21.20 -4.30
N GLY A 258 -19.70 -20.14 -5.13
CA GLY A 258 -20.96 -19.63 -5.68
C GLY A 258 -21.88 -18.91 -4.67
N TYR A 259 -21.42 -18.62 -3.45
CA TYR A 259 -22.17 -17.81 -2.49
C TYR A 259 -21.95 -16.33 -2.77
N ASP A 260 -22.97 -15.51 -2.50
CA ASP A 260 -22.92 -14.07 -2.69
C ASP A 260 -22.12 -13.33 -1.60
N PHE A 261 -22.14 -13.88 -0.37
CA PHE A 261 -21.51 -13.28 0.81
C PHE A 261 -20.61 -14.27 1.52
N TYR A 262 -19.39 -13.83 1.86
CA TYR A 262 -18.49 -14.54 2.75
C TYR A 262 -18.00 -13.67 3.88
N ILE A 263 -17.77 -14.27 5.04
CA ILE A 263 -17.25 -13.60 6.24
C ILE A 263 -16.11 -14.40 6.84
N GLY A 264 -15.16 -13.71 7.47
CA GLY A 264 -14.15 -14.36 8.31
C GLY A 264 -14.72 -14.99 9.56
N GLU A 265 -14.24 -16.18 9.91
CA GLU A 265 -14.66 -16.90 11.12
C GLU A 265 -14.49 -16.09 12.41
N SER A 266 -13.39 -15.34 12.50
CA SER A 266 -13.08 -14.46 13.61
C SER A 266 -13.39 -12.98 13.32
N SER A 267 -14.13 -12.70 12.24
CA SER A 267 -14.43 -11.37 11.67
C SER A 267 -13.20 -10.62 11.11
N GLY A 268 -13.39 -9.42 10.56
CA GLY A 268 -12.34 -8.61 9.94
C GLY A 268 -12.17 -8.78 8.42
N VAL A 269 -12.87 -9.74 7.82
CA VAL A 269 -12.97 -9.86 6.35
C VAL A 269 -14.41 -10.09 5.95
N LEU A 270 -14.85 -9.32 4.96
CA LEU A 270 -16.11 -9.50 4.26
C LEU A 270 -15.84 -9.58 2.76
N VAL A 271 -16.39 -10.58 2.10
CA VAL A 271 -16.40 -10.66 0.63
C VAL A 271 -17.83 -10.55 0.15
N VAL A 272 -18.07 -9.56 -0.70
CA VAL A 272 -19.36 -9.35 -1.38
C VAL A 272 -19.14 -9.54 -2.87
N ARG A 273 -19.72 -10.60 -3.43
CA ARG A 273 -19.64 -10.85 -4.88
C ARG A 273 -20.62 -9.96 -5.63
N SER A 274 -20.20 -9.47 -6.79
CA SER A 274 -21.12 -8.81 -7.71
C SER A 274 -22.07 -9.82 -8.35
N SER A 275 -23.36 -9.68 -8.09
CA SER A 275 -24.42 -10.45 -8.71
C SER A 275 -25.71 -9.62 -8.73
N SER A 276 -26.68 -10.00 -9.57
CA SER A 276 -27.99 -9.36 -9.54
C SER A 276 -28.74 -9.57 -8.22
N VAL A 277 -28.35 -10.59 -7.45
CA VAL A 277 -28.88 -10.86 -6.10
C VAL A 277 -28.27 -9.89 -5.11
N THR A 278 -26.94 -9.72 -5.09
CA THR A 278 -26.29 -8.79 -4.16
C THR A 278 -26.66 -7.35 -4.44
N GLN A 279 -26.77 -6.93 -5.70
CA GLN A 279 -27.26 -5.59 -6.05
C GLN A 279 -28.67 -5.32 -5.51
N LYS A 280 -29.58 -6.30 -5.54
CA LYS A 280 -30.94 -6.15 -5.01
C LYS A 280 -30.97 -6.16 -3.48
N VAL A 281 -30.10 -6.96 -2.85
CA VAL A 281 -29.98 -7.02 -1.39
C VAL A 281 -29.37 -5.72 -0.86
N TRP A 282 -28.32 -5.23 -1.51
CA TRP A 282 -27.54 -4.06 -1.12
C TRP A 282 -28.18 -2.77 -1.67
N SER A 283 -29.45 -2.55 -1.31
CA SER A 283 -30.16 -1.30 -1.60
C SER A 283 -29.86 -0.22 -0.55
N ASN A 284 -30.27 1.02 -0.82
CA ASN A 284 -30.23 2.13 0.16
C ASN A 284 -30.76 1.73 1.54
N ASP A 285 -31.83 0.91 1.60
CA ASP A 285 -32.40 0.44 2.87
C ASP A 285 -31.42 -0.38 3.71
N VAL A 286 -30.51 -1.12 3.07
CA VAL A 286 -29.46 -1.89 3.75
C VAL A 286 -28.35 -0.98 4.26
N VAL A 287 -27.95 0.03 3.48
CA VAL A 287 -26.99 1.04 3.94
C VAL A 287 -27.53 1.76 5.18
N ASP A 288 -28.80 2.19 5.15
CA ASP A 288 -29.46 2.82 6.30
C ASP A 288 -29.59 1.88 7.50
N SER A 289 -29.86 0.59 7.26
CA SER A 289 -29.91 -0.44 8.32
C SER A 289 -28.54 -0.65 8.97
N ILE A 290 -27.46 -0.68 8.18
CA ILE A 290 -26.07 -0.79 8.66
C ILE A 290 -25.73 0.43 9.52
N VAL A 291 -26.03 1.65 9.04
CA VAL A 291 -25.78 2.89 9.78
C VAL A 291 -26.56 2.94 11.08
N SER A 292 -27.83 2.53 11.05
CA SER A 292 -28.70 2.46 12.24
C SER A 292 -28.16 1.46 13.27
N SER A 293 -27.74 0.27 12.83
CA SER A 293 -27.14 -0.74 13.71
C SER A 293 -25.81 -0.23 14.32
N ALA A 294 -24.92 0.33 13.50
CA ALA A 294 -23.65 0.90 13.96
C ALA A 294 -23.83 2.07 14.96
N THR A 295 -24.93 2.82 14.84
CA THR A 295 -25.27 3.91 15.77
C THR A 295 -25.74 3.37 17.12
N LYS A 296 -26.50 2.28 17.13
CA LYS A 296 -27.01 1.62 18.34
C LYS A 296 -25.91 0.85 19.06
N ASN A 297 -25.12 0.10 18.30
CA ASN A 297 -24.11 -0.82 18.80
C ASN A 297 -22.71 -0.22 18.59
N LYS A 298 -22.40 0.81 19.38
CA LYS A 298 -21.09 1.47 19.32
C LYS A 298 -19.98 0.46 19.66
N GLY A 299 -19.07 0.24 18.72
CA GLY A 299 -17.92 -0.64 18.90
C GLY A 299 -17.99 -1.98 18.16
N LEU A 300 -19.13 -2.33 17.53
CA LEU A 300 -19.16 -3.46 16.60
C LEU A 300 -18.40 -3.10 15.31
N ASP A 301 -17.56 -4.04 14.87
CA ASP A 301 -16.90 -3.95 13.56
C ASP A 301 -17.93 -4.00 12.41
N PHE A 302 -17.63 -3.31 11.32
CA PHE A 302 -18.48 -3.24 10.13
C PHE A 302 -18.88 -4.63 9.62
N VAL A 303 -17.94 -5.58 9.63
CA VAL A 303 -18.17 -6.94 9.16
C VAL A 303 -19.24 -7.66 9.99
N HIS A 304 -19.26 -7.44 11.31
CA HIS A 304 -20.32 -7.97 12.20
C HIS A 304 -21.67 -7.31 11.93
N VAL A 305 -21.69 -5.99 11.75
CA VAL A 305 -22.93 -5.26 11.44
C VAL A 305 -23.54 -5.75 10.13
N VAL A 306 -22.73 -5.95 9.09
CA VAL A 306 -23.19 -6.49 7.81
C VAL A 306 -23.75 -7.89 7.99
N LYS A 307 -23.08 -8.76 8.77
CA LYS A 307 -23.55 -10.12 9.04
C LYS A 307 -24.99 -10.11 9.57
N GLU A 308 -25.23 -9.35 10.63
CA GLU A 308 -26.56 -9.23 11.25
C GLU A 308 -27.61 -8.73 10.24
N VAL A 309 -27.31 -7.66 9.52
CA VAL A 309 -28.25 -7.04 8.57
C VAL A 309 -28.57 -7.97 7.40
N VAL A 310 -27.57 -8.67 6.86
CA VAL A 310 -27.74 -9.59 5.71
C VAL A 310 -28.47 -10.87 6.12
N GLU A 311 -28.19 -11.41 7.31
CA GLU A 311 -28.92 -12.56 7.87
C GLU A 311 -30.39 -12.21 8.14
N LEU A 312 -30.68 -11.00 8.65
CA LEU A 312 -32.05 -10.51 8.82
C LEU A 312 -32.83 -10.39 7.50
N LYS A 313 -32.13 -10.20 6.38
CA LYS A 313 -32.72 -10.20 5.03
C LYS A 313 -32.84 -11.62 4.43
N GLY A 314 -32.57 -12.66 5.23
CA GLY A 314 -32.74 -14.06 4.84
C GLY A 314 -31.68 -14.58 3.87
N LYS A 315 -30.49 -13.97 3.83
CA LYS A 315 -29.38 -14.41 2.98
C LYS A 315 -28.38 -15.24 3.77
N MET A 316 -27.91 -16.32 3.15
CA MET A 316 -26.87 -17.15 3.72
C MET A 316 -25.50 -16.50 3.53
N ILE A 317 -24.71 -16.51 4.60
CA ILE A 317 -23.33 -16.04 4.62
C ILE A 317 -22.44 -17.25 4.88
N LYS A 318 -21.39 -17.42 4.07
CA LYS A 318 -20.45 -18.51 4.25
C LYS A 318 -19.20 -18.06 4.99
N THR A 319 -18.75 -18.86 5.94
CA THR A 319 -17.53 -18.58 6.70
C THR A 319 -16.28 -18.99 5.92
N VAL A 320 -15.24 -18.17 5.99
CA VAL A 320 -13.88 -18.47 5.55
C VAL A 320 -13.00 -18.59 6.77
N GLU A 321 -12.35 -19.74 6.94
CA GLU A 321 -11.43 -19.95 8.05
C GLU A 321 -10.21 -19.04 7.93
N MET A 322 -9.78 -18.50 9.07
CA MET A 322 -8.69 -17.53 9.16
C MET A 322 -7.69 -17.94 10.22
N MET A 323 -6.47 -17.41 10.11
CA MET A 323 -5.51 -17.53 11.18
C MET A 323 -5.83 -16.45 12.20
N SER A 324 -6.10 -16.83 13.44
CA SER A 324 -6.36 -15.89 14.52
C SER A 324 -5.15 -15.79 15.45
N ILE A 325 -4.78 -14.57 15.80
CA ILE A 325 -3.81 -14.28 16.86
C ILE A 325 -4.58 -13.79 18.08
N GLY A 326 -4.44 -14.50 19.20
CA GLY A 326 -5.06 -14.15 20.49
C GLY A 326 -4.06 -14.24 21.64
N GLU A 327 -4.40 -13.71 22.81
CA GLU A 327 -3.50 -13.64 23.98
C GLU A 327 -2.96 -15.01 24.43
N ASN A 328 -3.71 -16.09 24.20
CA ASN A 328 -3.38 -17.46 24.67
C ASN A 328 -3.21 -18.49 23.53
N THR A 329 -2.89 -18.07 22.30
CA THR A 329 -2.59 -19.04 21.24
C THR A 329 -1.21 -19.68 21.48
N ASN A 330 -1.21 -20.93 21.96
CA ASN A 330 -0.02 -21.77 22.03
C ASN A 330 0.64 -21.88 20.65
N THR A 331 1.92 -21.53 20.56
CA THR A 331 2.76 -21.61 19.34
C THR A 331 2.90 -23.04 18.77
N ASN A 332 2.49 -24.04 19.53
CA ASN A 332 2.60 -25.46 19.18
C ASN A 332 1.43 -26.01 18.36
N THR A 333 0.35 -25.26 18.13
CA THR A 333 -0.55 -25.61 17.02
C THR A 333 0.22 -25.27 15.75
N LEU A 334 0.72 -26.28 15.04
CA LEU A 334 1.33 -26.17 13.72
C LEU A 334 0.51 -25.16 12.89
N PHE A 335 0.95 -23.90 12.79
CA PHE A 335 0.34 -22.86 11.94
C PHE A 335 0.69 -23.10 10.45
N GLY A 336 0.86 -24.38 10.08
CA GLY A 336 1.32 -24.87 8.78
C GLY A 336 0.20 -25.12 7.77
N ASP A 337 -1.06 -24.91 8.13
CA ASP A 337 -2.15 -24.98 7.15
C ASP A 337 -2.34 -23.60 6.52
N GLY A 338 -2.06 -23.51 5.23
CA GLY A 338 -2.28 -22.33 4.41
C GLY A 338 -3.68 -21.75 4.66
N LYS A 339 -3.71 -20.66 5.43
CA LYS A 339 -4.88 -19.79 5.60
C LYS A 339 -4.60 -18.47 4.90
N PRO A 340 -5.60 -17.89 4.21
CA PRO A 340 -5.35 -16.75 3.32
C PRO A 340 -5.15 -15.44 4.06
N VAL A 341 -5.68 -15.34 5.28
CA VAL A 341 -5.73 -14.11 6.06
C VAL A 341 -5.37 -14.41 7.51
N VAL A 342 -4.57 -13.52 8.09
CA VAL A 342 -4.29 -13.44 9.53
C VAL A 342 -5.14 -12.32 10.12
N TYR A 343 -5.82 -12.60 11.22
CA TYR A 343 -6.67 -11.67 11.95
C TYR A 343 -6.27 -11.63 13.42
N TRP A 344 -6.40 -10.49 14.07
CA TRP A 344 -6.19 -10.35 15.51
C TRP A 344 -7.27 -9.49 16.14
N SER A 345 -7.58 -9.75 17.41
CA SER A 345 -8.55 -8.94 18.15
C SER A 345 -7.96 -7.58 18.51
N ARG A 346 -8.81 -6.54 18.61
CA ARG A 346 -8.36 -5.18 18.98
C ARG A 346 -7.90 -5.08 20.43
N GLU A 347 -8.28 -6.05 21.26
CA GLU A 347 -7.92 -6.13 22.68
C GLU A 347 -6.50 -6.68 22.90
N VAL A 348 -5.93 -7.36 21.89
CA VAL A 348 -4.58 -7.92 21.99
C VAL A 348 -3.55 -6.81 21.84
N ASP A 349 -2.57 -6.78 22.75
CA ASP A 349 -1.49 -5.80 22.71
C ASP A 349 -0.67 -5.88 21.41
N SER A 350 -0.36 -4.71 20.84
CA SER A 350 0.34 -4.55 19.56
C SER A 350 1.72 -5.19 19.55
N SER A 351 2.41 -5.24 20.70
CA SER A 351 3.71 -5.91 20.83
C SER A 351 3.59 -7.43 20.73
N ILE A 352 2.51 -8.01 21.24
CA ILE A 352 2.20 -9.44 21.13
C ILE A 352 1.91 -9.77 19.68
N ILE A 353 1.05 -8.98 19.02
CA ILE A 353 0.70 -9.18 17.59
C ILE A 353 1.97 -9.10 16.73
N ARG A 354 2.80 -8.08 16.94
CA ARG A 354 4.09 -7.94 16.24
C ARG A 354 4.97 -9.15 16.43
N THR A 355 5.18 -9.59 17.68
CA THR A 355 6.02 -10.75 17.99
C THR A 355 5.52 -12.00 17.28
N LYS A 356 4.19 -12.23 17.27
CA LYS A 356 3.57 -13.36 16.58
C LYS A 356 3.74 -13.27 15.06
N LEU A 357 3.57 -12.10 14.47
CA LEU A 357 3.81 -11.90 13.04
C LEU A 357 5.29 -12.10 12.67
N GLU A 358 6.23 -11.74 13.55
CA GLU A 358 7.66 -12.01 13.38
C GLU A 358 7.96 -13.52 13.45
N GLU A 359 7.42 -14.23 14.45
CA GLU A 359 7.52 -15.70 14.58
C GLU A 359 6.98 -16.44 13.34
N LEU A 360 5.90 -15.92 12.74
CA LEU A 360 5.26 -16.48 11.55
C LEU A 360 5.90 -16.01 10.22
N ASN A 361 6.95 -15.19 10.25
CA ASN A 361 7.55 -14.56 9.06
C ASN A 361 6.57 -13.71 8.23
N PHE A 362 5.55 -13.15 8.87
CA PHE A 362 4.60 -12.20 8.29
C PHE A 362 4.93 -10.73 8.63
N TRP A 363 6.00 -10.46 9.38
CA TRP A 363 6.49 -9.11 9.65
C TRP A 363 7.55 -8.67 8.63
N LEU A 364 7.10 -7.94 7.61
CA LEU A 364 7.87 -7.55 6.42
C LEU A 364 8.43 -6.12 6.48
N VAL A 365 8.17 -5.37 7.55
CA VAL A 365 8.71 -4.02 7.76
C VAL A 365 9.87 -4.00 8.74
N ASP A 366 10.80 -3.08 8.52
CA ASP A 366 11.90 -2.81 9.44
C ASP A 366 11.56 -1.73 10.47
N ASP A 367 12.58 -1.28 11.19
CA ASP A 367 12.41 -0.31 12.29
C ASP A 367 11.98 1.08 11.81
N ASP A 368 12.21 1.42 10.54
CA ASP A 368 11.70 2.64 9.90
C ASP A 368 10.25 2.48 9.40
N LEU A 369 9.60 1.34 9.70
CA LEU A 369 8.31 0.95 9.14
C LEU A 369 8.31 0.92 7.60
N SER A 370 9.46 0.56 7.01
CA SER A 370 9.64 0.42 5.58
C SER A 370 9.82 -1.05 5.21
N CYS A 371 9.38 -1.46 4.02
CA CYS A 371 9.53 -2.84 3.60
C CYS A 371 11.01 -3.28 3.57
N LYS A 372 11.28 -4.49 4.04
CA LYS A 372 12.64 -5.08 4.07
C LYS A 372 13.14 -5.45 2.67
N ALA A 373 12.23 -5.70 1.74
CA ALA A 373 12.54 -6.27 0.43
C ALA A 373 11.77 -5.56 -0.69
N VAL A 374 12.45 -5.29 -1.79
CA VAL A 374 11.88 -4.76 -3.03
C VAL A 374 11.52 -5.91 -3.96
N VAL A 375 10.25 -5.99 -4.36
CA VAL A 375 9.74 -7.05 -5.22
C VAL A 375 9.23 -6.48 -6.53
N CYS A 376 9.93 -6.79 -7.62
CA CYS A 376 9.48 -6.47 -8.97
C CYS A 376 8.83 -7.69 -9.61
N HIS A 377 7.52 -7.62 -9.79
CA HIS A 377 6.76 -8.64 -10.51
C HIS A 377 7.04 -8.53 -12.00
N SER A 378 7.25 -9.66 -12.67
CA SER A 378 7.36 -9.66 -14.12
C SER A 378 6.06 -9.13 -14.72
N SER A 379 6.16 -8.01 -15.45
CA SER A 379 5.12 -7.63 -16.38
C SER A 379 5.03 -8.76 -17.42
N LEU A 380 3.96 -9.56 -17.33
CA LEU A 380 3.52 -10.33 -18.49
C LEU A 380 3.36 -9.32 -19.62
N ARG A 381 4.19 -9.47 -20.65
CA ARG A 381 4.01 -8.77 -21.92
C ARG A 381 2.68 -9.15 -22.55
#